data_AF-A0A2W5Y6X2-F1
#
_entry.id   AF-A0A2W5Y6X2-F1
#
_cell.length_a   1.000
_cell.length_b   1.000
_cell.length_c   1.000
_cell.angle_alpha   90.00
_cell.angle_beta   90.00
_cell.angle_gamma   90.00
#
_symmetry.space_group_name_H-M   'P 1'
#
loop_
_entity.id
_entity.type
_entity.pdbx_description
1 polymer ?
#
loop_
_entity_poly.entity_id
_entity_poly.type
_entity_poly.pdbx_seq_one_letter_code
_entity_poly.pdbx_strand_id
1 'polypeptide(L)' 'MSAALLERPLRRAVRQCAGRRHGAGAGGETTLEQIISRAWEGLAVRASVACPLCGGAMAPLGTTPGGRCDCGSELT' A
#
# COMPACT_ATOMS: atom_id res chain seq x y z
N MET A 1 19.01 28.28 -12.80
CA MET A 1 18.65 27.07 -13.57
C MET A 1 18.08 26.07 -12.57
N SER A 2 16.74 26.01 -12.48
CA SER A 2 16.01 25.36 -11.38
C SER A 2 15.51 23.98 -11.78
N ALA A 3 16.06 22.93 -11.18
CA ALA A 3 15.67 21.53 -11.38
C ALA A 3 15.01 20.95 -10.10
N ALA A 4 13.95 21.60 -9.60
CA ALA A 4 13.33 21.22 -8.31
C ALA A 4 11.80 21.02 -8.38
N LEU A 5 11.25 20.67 -9.56
CA LEU A 5 9.79 20.64 -9.76
C LEU A 5 9.18 19.29 -10.19
N LEU A 6 9.96 18.22 -10.40
CA LEU A 6 9.38 16.95 -10.87
C LEU A 6 9.19 15.87 -9.78
N GLU A 7 9.66 16.07 -8.55
CA GLU A 7 9.61 15.05 -7.50
C GLU A 7 8.43 15.18 -6.51
N ARG A 8 7.56 16.17 -6.71
CA ARG A 8 6.56 16.58 -5.71
C ARG A 8 5.13 16.02 -5.83
N PRO A 9 4.68 15.29 -6.88
CA PRO A 9 3.31 14.76 -6.89
C PRO A 9 3.15 13.43 -6.11
N LEU A 10 4.18 12.58 -6.05
CA LEU A 10 4.05 11.24 -5.45
C LEU A 10 3.89 11.26 -3.92
N ARG A 11 4.57 12.19 -3.22
CA ARG A 11 4.44 12.29 -1.74
C ARG A 11 3.03 12.71 -1.29
N ARG A 12 2.27 13.40 -2.15
CA ARG A 12 0.91 13.85 -1.84
C ARG A 12 -0.12 12.74 -2.03
N ALA A 13 0.07 11.87 -3.02
CA ALA A 13 -0.76 10.67 -3.23
C ALA A 13 -0.61 9.65 -2.09
N VAL A 14 0.60 9.45 -1.57
CA VAL A 14 0.89 8.51 -0.46
C VAL A 14 0.14 8.89 0.82
N ARG A 15 0.06 10.18 1.17
CA ARG A 15 -0.75 10.62 2.33
C ARG A 15 -2.25 10.41 2.13
N GLN A 16 -2.71 10.43 0.89
CA GLN A 16 -4.13 10.29 0.56
C GLN A 16 -4.60 8.84 0.61
N CYS A 17 -3.74 7.86 0.31
CA CYS A 17 -4.03 6.43 0.50
C CYS A 17 -4.00 6.01 1.98
N ALA A 18 -3.09 6.60 2.79
CA ALA A 18 -3.04 6.35 4.23
C ALA A 18 -4.24 6.94 4.99
N GLY A 19 -4.84 8.03 4.48
CA GLY A 19 -5.93 8.74 5.15
C GLY A 19 -7.35 8.28 4.82
N ARG A 20 -7.58 7.41 3.83
CA ARG A 20 -8.95 7.06 3.37
C ARG A 20 -9.38 5.60 3.48
N ARG A 21 -8.63 4.71 4.13
CA ARG A 21 -9.07 3.30 4.32
C ARG A 21 -8.94 2.73 5.73
N HIS A 22 -8.94 3.58 6.76
CA HIS A 22 -9.56 3.21 8.03
C HIS A 22 -11.05 3.52 7.94
N GLY A 23 -11.77 2.74 7.12
CA GLY A 23 -13.19 2.58 7.33
C GLY A 23 -13.35 1.81 8.63
N ALA A 24 -13.27 2.51 9.76
CA ALA A 24 -13.76 2.05 11.04
C ALA A 24 -15.30 1.97 10.94
N GLY A 25 -15.77 1.04 10.12
CA GLY A 25 -17.16 0.64 10.05
C GLY A 25 -17.40 -0.39 11.14
N ALA A 26 -18.00 0.06 12.23
CA ALA A 26 -18.78 -0.73 13.18
C ALA A 26 -18.21 -2.12 13.57
N GLY A 27 -17.45 -2.17 14.66
CA GLY A 27 -17.54 -3.27 15.64
C GLY A 27 -17.26 -4.71 15.18
N GLY A 28 -16.46 -4.93 14.14
CA GLY A 28 -15.95 -6.25 13.77
C GLY A 28 -14.43 -6.24 13.76
N GLU A 29 -13.79 -7.11 14.53
CA GLU A 29 -12.34 -7.33 14.44
C GLU A 29 -11.97 -7.65 12.99
N THR A 30 -11.16 -6.79 12.37
CA THR A 30 -10.64 -7.06 11.03
C THR A 30 -9.69 -8.24 11.14
N THR A 31 -10.03 -9.37 10.51
CA THR A 31 -9.21 -10.58 10.58
C THR A 31 -7.93 -10.40 9.77
N LEU A 32 -6.88 -11.13 10.14
CA LEU A 32 -5.62 -11.16 9.39
C LEU A 32 -5.85 -11.52 7.91
N GLU A 33 -6.74 -12.47 7.63
CA GLU A 33 -7.10 -12.82 6.25
C GLU A 33 -7.67 -11.63 5.49
N GLN A 34 -8.59 -10.85 6.07
CA GLN A 34 -9.12 -9.66 5.41
C GLN A 34 -8.04 -8.60 5.13
N ILE A 35 -7.06 -8.46 6.03
CA ILE A 35 -5.93 -7.56 5.84
C ILE A 35 -5.08 -8.03 4.66
N ILE A 36 -4.74 -9.32 4.61
CA ILE A 36 -3.93 -9.92 3.55
C ILE A 36 -4.66 -9.89 2.20
N SER A 37 -5.95 -10.25 2.15
CA SER A 37 -6.76 -10.21 0.93
C SER A 37 -6.84 -8.81 0.34
N ARG A 38 -7.05 -7.77 1.16
CA ARG A 38 -7.07 -6.37 0.69
C ARG A 38 -5.71 -5.90 0.16
N ALA A 39 -4.62 -6.34 0.79
CA ALA A 39 -3.27 -6.05 0.28
C ALA A 39 -3.07 -6.71 -1.09
N TRP A 40 -3.47 -7.98 -1.22
CA TRP A 40 -3.43 -8.73 -2.48
C TRP A 40 -4.25 -8.09 -3.60
N GLU A 41 -5.49 -7.72 -3.31
CA GLU A 41 -6.38 -7.04 -4.26
C GLU A 41 -5.76 -5.73 -4.78
N GLY A 42 -5.16 -4.94 -3.88
CA GLY A 42 -4.47 -3.72 -4.27
C GLY A 42 -3.25 -3.97 -5.15
N LEU A 43 -2.46 -4.99 -4.84
CA LEU A 43 -1.30 -5.37 -5.66
C LEU A 43 -1.71 -5.93 -7.02
N ALA A 44 -2.80 -6.69 -7.10
CA ALA A 44 -3.34 -7.24 -8.35
C ALA A 44 -3.74 -6.13 -9.35
N VAL A 45 -4.24 -4.99 -8.86
CA VAL A 45 -4.52 -3.79 -9.67
C VAL A 45 -3.30 -2.85 -9.81
N ARG A 46 -2.11 -3.34 -9.48
CA ARG A 46 -0.82 -2.61 -9.54
C ARG A 46 -0.80 -1.32 -8.71
N ALA A 47 -1.55 -1.28 -7.61
CA ALA A 47 -1.51 -0.18 -6.66
C ALA A 47 -0.52 -0.47 -5.52
N SER A 48 0.13 0.57 -5.00
CA SER A 48 0.86 0.47 -3.73
C SER A 48 -0.11 0.31 -2.57
N VAL A 49 0.19 -0.62 -1.66
CA VAL A 49 -0.63 -0.92 -0.47
C VAL A 49 0.17 -0.72 0.81
N ALA A 50 -0.50 -0.68 1.96
CA ALA A 50 0.18 -0.70 3.25
C ALA A 50 0.66 -2.13 3.57
N CYS A 51 1.89 -2.27 4.01
CA CYS A 51 2.45 -3.53 4.46
C CYS A 51 1.70 -3.98 5.73
N PRO A 52 1.16 -5.21 5.77
CA PRO A 52 0.42 -5.69 6.92
C PRO A 52 1.29 -5.89 8.17
N LEU A 53 2.62 -5.93 8.02
CA LEU A 53 3.56 -6.13 9.13
C LEU A 53 4.07 -4.82 9.74
N CYS A 54 4.47 -3.86 8.90
CA CYS A 54 5.12 -2.63 9.38
C CYS A 54 4.33 -1.35 9.08
N GLY A 55 3.22 -1.44 8.34
CA GLY A 55 2.44 -0.28 7.88
C GLY A 55 3.13 0.55 6.78
N GLY A 56 4.36 0.22 6.41
CA GLY A 56 5.12 0.88 5.33
C GLY A 56 4.52 0.66 3.95
N ALA A 57 4.98 1.39 2.94
CA ALA A 57 4.50 1.19 1.57
C ALA A 57 5.04 -0.13 1.01
N MET A 58 4.14 -0.93 0.43
CA MET A 58 4.48 -2.13 -0.31
C MET A 58 4.24 -1.87 -1.80
N ALA A 59 5.29 -2.01 -2.60
CA ALA A 59 5.27 -1.73 -4.03
C ALA A 59 5.00 -3.01 -4.82
N PRO A 60 4.18 -2.94 -5.90
CA PRO A 60 3.87 -4.10 -6.73
C PRO A 60 5.07 -4.63 -7.51
N LEU A 61 5.15 -5.95 -7.64
CA LEU A 61 6.21 -6.65 -8.37
C LEU A 61 5.83 -6.82 -9.85
N GLY A 62 6.16 -5.83 -10.68
CA GLY A 62 6.13 -5.95 -12.14
C GLY A 62 4.78 -6.43 -12.70
N THR A 63 4.78 -7.55 -13.43
CA THR A 63 3.59 -8.11 -14.07
C THR A 63 2.87 -9.17 -13.23
N THR A 64 3.50 -9.67 -12.18
CA THR A 64 2.94 -10.72 -11.33
C THR A 64 2.20 -10.08 -10.16
N PRO A 65 0.99 -10.55 -9.81
CA PRO A 65 0.37 -10.17 -8.56
C PRO A 65 1.34 -10.46 -7.40
N GLY A 66 1.79 -9.42 -6.70
CA GLY A 66 2.77 -9.55 -5.63
C GLY A 66 3.38 -8.20 -5.27
N GLY A 67 4.07 -8.12 -4.15
CA GLY A 67 4.61 -6.87 -3.64
C GLY A 67 5.72 -7.05 -2.62
N ARG A 68 6.61 -6.05 -2.55
CA ARG A 68 7.74 -6.03 -1.61
C ARG A 68 7.74 -4.72 -0.81
N CYS A 69 8.05 -4.83 0.47
CA CYS A 69 8.21 -3.69 1.38
C CYS A 69 9.65 -3.60 1.86
N ASP A 70 10.12 -2.38 2.16
CA ASP A 70 11.48 -2.12 2.65
C ASP A 70 11.77 -2.77 4.02
N CYS A 71 10.74 -3.18 4.76
CA CYS A 71 10.91 -3.98 5.98
C CYS A 71 11.32 -5.45 5.72
N GLY A 72 11.41 -5.85 4.44
CA GLY A 72 11.71 -7.22 4.02
C GLY A 72 10.49 -8.12 3.84
N SER A 73 9.28 -7.63 4.13
CA SER A 73 8.04 -8.38 3.87
C SER A 73 7.76 -8.48 2.37
N GLU A 74 7.35 -9.66 1.95
CA GLU A 74 6.95 -9.97 0.57
C GLU A 74 5.58 -10.67 0.55
N LEU A 75 4.79 -10.39 -0.49
CA LEU A 75 3.55 -11.10 -0.85
C LEU A 75 3.72 -11.58 -2.29
N THR A 76 3.58 -12.89 -2.54
CA THR A 76 3.88 -13.56 -3.83
C THR A 76 2.82 -14.57 -4.22
#